data_AF-A0A523GGH8-F1
#
_entry.id   AF-A0A523GGH8-F1
#
_cell.length_a   1.000
_cell.length_b   1.000
_cell.length_c   1.000
_cell.angle_alpha   90.00
_cell.angle_beta   90.00
_cell.angle_gamma   90.00
#
_symmetry.space_group_name_H-M   'P 1'
#
loop_
_entity.id
_entity.type
_entity.pdbx_description
1 polymer ?
#
loop_
_entity_poly.entity_id
_entity_poly.type
_entity_poly.pdbx_seq_one_letter_code
_entity_poly.pdbx_strand_id
1 'polypeptide(L)'
;MNRTGKVVLSITAFALVLEFILLKELPFFWDGISKAYRADWIYTHHFSSLIVPTEFNSGHPPLWITLIALFWTLFGKTVWAARLLLLLINLGTF
;
A
#
# COMPACT_ATOMS: atom_id res chain seq x y z
N MET A 1 12.79 23.32 -10.07
CA MET A 1 13.81 22.33 -9.65
C MET A 1 15.05 22.44 -10.52
N ASN A 2 16.23 22.53 -9.92
CA ASN A 2 17.51 22.60 -10.65
C ASN A 2 17.85 21.24 -11.31
N ARG A 3 18.88 21.21 -12.16
CA ARG A 3 19.30 19.99 -12.88
C ARG A 3 19.56 18.83 -11.94
N THR A 4 20.26 19.08 -10.84
CA THR A 4 20.58 18.06 -9.83
C THR A 4 19.32 17.46 -9.21
N GLY A 5 18.34 18.28 -8.83
CA GLY A 5 17.08 17.78 -8.27
C GLY A 5 16.29 16.92 -9.25
N LYS A 6 16.25 17.27 -10.55
CA LYS A 6 15.63 16.44 -11.58
C LYS A 6 16.31 15.08 -11.72
N VAL A 7 17.64 15.05 -11.68
CA VAL A 7 18.42 13.80 -11.75
C VAL A 7 18.16 12.93 -10.53
N VAL A 8 18.20 13.51 -9.33
CA VAL A 8 17.91 12.78 -8.08
C VAL A 8 16.50 12.18 -8.12
N LEU A 9 15.48 12.98 -8.49
CA LEU A 9 14.11 12.49 -8.59
C LEU A 9 13.99 11.32 -9.58
N SER A 10 14.64 11.43 -10.74
CA SER A 10 14.62 10.39 -11.77
C SER A 10 15.27 9.09 -11.30
N ILE A 11 16.40 9.19 -10.59
CA ILE A 11 17.10 8.02 -10.02
C ILE A 11 16.24 7.38 -8.93
N THR A 12 15.65 8.17 -8.03
CA THR A 12 14.77 7.66 -6.98
C THR A 12 13.54 6.96 -7.56
N ALA A 13 12.87 7.58 -8.55
CA ALA A 13 11.73 6.96 -9.22
C ALA A 13 12.10 5.64 -9.89
N PHE A 14 13.25 5.58 -10.58
CA PHE A 14 13.76 4.36 -11.18
C PHE A 14 14.03 3.26 -10.13
N ALA A 15 14.67 3.62 -9.01
CA ALA A 15 14.96 2.69 -7.93
C ALA A 15 13.68 2.10 -7.32
N LEU A 16 12.64 2.92 -7.08
CA LEU A 16 11.35 2.47 -6.55
C LEU A 16 10.63 1.51 -7.50
N VAL A 17 10.65 1.79 -8.81
CA VAL A 17 10.06 0.89 -9.82
C VAL A 17 10.81 -0.42 -9.88
N LEU A 18 12.15 -0.40 -9.81
CA LEU A 18 12.98 -1.59 -9.78
C LEU A 18 12.70 -2.45 -8.53
N GLU A 19 12.63 -1.82 -7.36
CA GLU A 19 12.25 -2.47 -6.10
C GLU A 19 10.89 -3.17 -6.22
N PHE A 20 9.88 -2.48 -6.77
CA PHE A 20 8.56 -3.06 -6.99
C PHE A 20 8.63 -4.30 -7.89
N ILE A 21 9.30 -4.23 -9.03
CA ILE A 21 9.39 -5.37 -9.97
C ILE A 21 10.03 -6.58 -9.29
N LEU A 22 11.08 -6.37 -8.50
CA LEU A 22 11.83 -7.44 -7.84
C LEU A 22 11.09 -8.03 -6.64
N LEU A 23 10.33 -7.23 -5.89
CA LEU A 23 9.84 -7.59 -4.56
C LEU A 23 8.31 -7.64 -4.43
N LYS A 24 7.53 -7.37 -5.48
CA LYS A 24 6.06 -7.25 -5.41
C LYS A 24 5.32 -8.48 -4.87
N GLU A 25 5.91 -9.68 -4.99
CA GLU A 25 5.31 -10.93 -4.51
C GLU A 25 5.76 -11.32 -3.08
N LEU A 26 6.69 -10.58 -2.48
CA LEU A 26 7.16 -10.92 -1.13
C LEU A 26 6.04 -10.72 -0.09
N PRO A 27 5.76 -11.75 0.75
CA PRO A 27 4.72 -11.68 1.76
C PRO A 27 4.85 -10.45 2.68
N PHE A 28 3.71 -10.03 3.24
CA PHE A 28 3.73 -9.02 4.28
C PHE A 28 4.53 -9.50 5.49
N PHE A 29 5.25 -8.58 6.12
CA PHE A 29 6.06 -8.83 7.31
C PHE A 29 5.82 -7.74 8.36
N TRP A 30 6.06 -8.07 9.64
CA TRP A 30 5.93 -7.14 10.77
C TRP A 30 4.56 -6.43 10.76
N ASP A 31 4.53 -5.10 10.91
CA ASP A 31 3.31 -4.28 10.90
C ASP A 31 2.49 -4.42 9.61
N GLY A 32 3.12 -4.84 8.51
CA GLY A 32 2.44 -5.13 7.25
C GLY A 32 1.40 -6.22 7.39
N ILE A 33 1.61 -7.22 8.26
CA ILE A 33 0.67 -8.31 8.51
C ILE A 33 -0.60 -7.75 9.16
N SER A 34 -0.46 -6.94 10.21
CA SER A 34 -1.59 -6.29 10.89
C SER A 34 -2.39 -5.38 9.95
N LYS A 35 -1.71 -4.66 9.05
CA LYS A 35 -2.36 -3.79 8.04
C LYS A 35 -3.11 -4.62 7.01
N ALA A 36 -2.52 -5.70 6.50
CA ALA A 36 -3.15 -6.60 5.55
C ALA A 36 -4.39 -7.28 6.15
N TYR A 37 -4.32 -7.75 7.40
CA TYR A 37 -5.45 -8.35 8.10
C TYR A 37 -6.64 -7.38 8.23
N ARG A 38 -6.38 -6.13 8.61
CA ARG A 38 -7.42 -5.10 8.72
C ARG A 38 -7.98 -4.66 7.37
N ALA A 39 -7.14 -4.55 6.35
CA ALA A 39 -7.59 -4.30 4.98
C ALA A 39 -8.47 -5.45 4.47
N ASP A 40 -8.16 -6.69 4.86
CA ASP A 40 -8.96 -7.85 4.49
C ASP A 40 -10.35 -7.81 5.10
N TRP A 41 -10.46 -7.37 6.35
CA TRP A 41 -11.77 -7.14 6.97
C TRP A 41 -12.60 -6.14 6.16
N ILE A 42 -12.04 -4.98 5.80
CA ILE A 42 -12.75 -3.97 4.98
C ILE A 42 -13.15 -4.55 3.62
N TYR A 43 -12.23 -5.26 2.96
CA TYR A 43 -12.45 -5.88 1.65
C TYR A 43 -13.58 -6.92 1.68
N THR A 44 -13.52 -7.87 2.62
CA THR A 44 -14.51 -8.95 2.77
C THR A 44 -15.87 -8.47 3.25
N HIS A 45 -15.93 -7.35 3.96
CA HIS A 45 -17.18 -6.73 4.41
C HIS A 45 -17.67 -5.66 3.44
N HIS A 46 -17.16 -5.64 2.20
CA HIS A 46 -17.57 -4.75 1.10
C HIS A 46 -17.63 -3.28 1.51
N PHE A 47 -16.65 -2.81 2.30
CA PHE A 47 -16.56 -1.42 2.77
C PHE A 47 -17.78 -0.95 3.57
N SER A 48 -18.55 -1.87 4.17
CA SER A 48 -19.71 -1.53 5.02
C SER A 48 -19.37 -0.65 6.22
N SER A 49 -18.11 -0.72 6.68
CA SER A 49 -17.52 0.20 7.65
C SER A 49 -16.05 0.42 7.29
N LEU A 50 -15.55 1.64 7.55
CA LEU A 50 -14.13 1.95 7.49
C LEU A 50 -13.43 1.77 8.84
N ILE A 51 -14.20 1.60 9.92
CA ILE A 51 -13.69 1.34 11.26
C ILE A 51 -13.78 -0.16 11.51
N VAL A 52 -12.64 -0.77 11.81
CA VAL A 52 -12.54 -2.19 12.14
C VAL A 52 -12.96 -2.46 13.60
N PRO A 53 -13.44 -3.68 13.91
CA PRO A 53 -13.74 -4.13 15.27
C PRO A 53 -12.60 -3.89 16.26
N THR A 54 -12.98 -3.60 17.50
CA THR A 54 -12.08 -3.15 18.57
C THR A 54 -10.95 -4.15 18.87
N GLU A 55 -11.21 -5.45 18.71
CA GLU A 55 -10.29 -6.54 19.06
C GLU A 55 -8.99 -6.52 18.25
N PHE A 56 -9.04 -5.97 17.04
CA PHE A 56 -7.89 -5.86 16.14
C PHE A 56 -7.70 -4.45 15.58
N ASN A 57 -8.36 -3.46 16.19
CA ASN A 57 -8.14 -2.06 15.90
C ASN A 57 -6.79 -1.61 16.52
N SER A 58 -5.96 -0.91 15.75
CA SER A 58 -4.67 -0.40 16.24
C SER A 58 -4.73 1.07 16.68
N GLY A 59 -5.91 1.69 16.69
CA GLY A 59 -6.09 3.12 16.97
C GLY A 59 -5.62 4.07 15.86
N HIS A 60 -5.07 3.57 14.75
CA HIS A 60 -4.65 4.40 13.62
C HIS A 60 -5.81 4.73 12.68
N PRO A 61 -5.81 5.92 12.04
CA PRO A 61 -6.76 6.26 10.99
C PRO A 61 -6.79 5.19 9.87
N PRO A 62 -7.98 4.85 9.33
CA PRO A 62 -8.13 3.69 8.44
C PRO A 62 -7.67 3.94 7.00
N LEU A 63 -7.22 5.14 6.64
CA LEU A 63 -6.93 5.51 5.24
C LEU A 63 -6.08 4.47 4.51
N TRP A 64 -4.96 4.04 5.10
CA TRP A 64 -4.05 3.09 4.47
C TRP A 64 -4.68 1.71 4.22
N ILE A 65 -5.38 1.16 5.22
CA ILE A 65 -6.01 -0.16 5.09
C ILE A 65 -7.21 -0.13 4.13
N THR A 66 -7.94 0.99 4.07
CA THR A 66 -9.01 1.21 3.11
C THR A 66 -8.48 1.29 1.69
N LEU A 67 -7.36 1.99 1.46
CA LEU A 67 -6.74 2.06 0.12
C LEU A 67 -6.23 0.71 -0.34
N ILE A 68 -5.66 -0.11 0.55
CA ILE A 68 -5.28 -1.50 0.21
C ILE A 68 -6.50 -2.30 -0.21
N ALA A 69 -7.57 -2.26 0.58
CA ALA A 69 -8.82 -2.95 0.26
C ALA A 69 -9.38 -2.49 -1.10
N LEU A 70 -9.32 -1.19 -1.40
CA LEU A 70 -9.75 -0.64 -2.68
C LEU A 70 -8.93 -1.19 -3.85
N PHE A 71 -7.61 -1.23 -3.71
CA PHE A 71 -6.73 -1.82 -4.72
C PHE A 71 -6.99 -3.31 -4.92
N TRP A 72 -7.31 -4.06 -3.86
CA TRP A 72 -7.77 -5.44 -3.98
C TRP A 72 -9.09 -5.57 -4.71
N THR A 73 -10.01 -4.62 -4.58
CA THR A 73 -11.25 -4.58 -5.37
C THR A 73 -10.98 -4.36 -6.86
N LEU A 74 -10.01 -3.50 -7.21
CA LEU A 74 -9.70 -3.15 -8.60
C LEU A 74 -8.85 -4.20 -9.32
N PHE A 75 -7.88 -4.82 -8.63
CA PHE A 75 -6.85 -5.67 -9.22
C PHE A 75 -6.89 -7.13 -8.74
N GLY A 76 -7.81 -7.45 -7.82
CA GLY A 76 -7.87 -8.72 -7.12
C GLY A 76 -7.02 -8.74 -5.84
N LYS A 77 -7.42 -9.59 -4.89
CA LYS A 77 -6.74 -9.74 -3.58
C LYS A 77 -5.40 -10.46 -3.73
N THR A 78 -4.36 -9.70 -4.02
CA THR A 78 -2.98 -10.17 -4.21
C THR A 78 -1.98 -9.28 -3.48
N VAL A 79 -0.79 -9.79 -3.19
CA VAL A 79 0.27 -9.00 -2.53
C VAL A 79 0.71 -7.84 -3.44
N TRP A 80 0.92 -8.12 -4.73
CA TRP A 80 1.40 -7.11 -5.67
C TRP A 80 0.43 -5.92 -5.82
N ALA A 81 -0.89 -6.13 -5.70
CA ALA A 81 -1.87 -5.04 -5.79
C ALA A 81 -1.67 -4.01 -4.65
N ALA A 82 -1.42 -4.49 -3.42
CA ALA A 82 -1.09 -3.61 -2.30
C ALA A 82 0.29 -2.94 -2.45
N ARG A 83 1.25 -3.63 -3.08
CA ARG A 83 2.58 -3.05 -3.40
C ARG A 83 2.52 -2.01 -4.49
N LEU A 84 1.59 -2.15 -5.45
CA LEU A 84 1.37 -1.16 -6.49
C LEU A 84 0.86 0.15 -5.89
N LEU A 85 -0.08 0.08 -4.94
CA LEU A 85 -0.51 1.25 -4.17
C LEU A 85 0.69 1.93 -3.47
N LEU A 86 1.55 1.16 -2.79
CA LEU A 86 2.73 1.70 -2.13
C LEU A 86 3.68 2.39 -3.12
N LEU A 87 3.93 1.80 -4.29
CA LEU A 87 4.72 2.41 -5.34
C LEU A 87 4.12 3.76 -5.79
N LEU A 88 2.82 3.81 -6.05
CA LEU A 88 2.13 5.03 -6.51
C LEU A 88 2.21 6.15 -5.46
N ILE A 89 2.00 5.83 -4.19
CA ILE A 89 2.11 6.79 -3.09
C ILE A 89 3.56 7.28 -2.95
N ASN A 90 4.54 6.37 -2.99
CA ASN A 90 5.94 6.74 -2.89
C ASN A 90 6.35 7.66 -4.05
N LEU A 91 5.91 7.39 -5.29
CA LEU A 91 6.19 8.24 -6.45
C LEU A 91 5.51 9.61 -6.35
N GLY A 92 4.29 9.70 -5.79
CA GLY A 92 3.54 10.95 -5.67
C GLY A 92 3.92 11.84 -4.48
N THR A 93 4.76 11.35 -3.55
CA THR A 93 5.17 12.10 -2.36
C THR A 93 6.37 13.03 -2.62
N PHE A 94 7.08 12.86 -3.74
CA PHE A 94 8.20 13.70 -4.17
C PHE A 94 7.76 14.79 -5.14
#